data_AF-A0A2I4F1U0-F1
#
_entry.id   AF-A0A2I4F1U0-F1
#
_cell.length_a   1.000
_cell.length_b   1.000
_cell.length_c   1.000
_cell.angle_alpha   90.00
_cell.angle_beta   90.00
_cell.angle_gamma   90.00
#
_symmetry.space_group_name_H-M   'P 1'
#
loop_
_entity.id
_entity.type
_entity.pdbx_description
1 polymer ?
#
loop_
_entity_poly.entity_id
_entity_poly.type
_entity_poly.pdbx_seq_one_letter_code
_entity_poly.pdbx_strand_id
1 'polypeptide(L)'
;MGGDSRYEIAQDAYVKLILHALKHKASAVNGLLLGRVFPQNDVVEITDSVPLFHSHIGLLPQLEISLLLIEEHYAAKGINIVGYFHANERYDDYELGGAAKNIGDHIYRYFPQAAVLLLDNKKLEALPKSRDWSPVMQLYTRDASKNWKPAGSDGSSQLNIREPSANVVLLDYISTEKWKDVVDFDDHLDDISKDWLNPQLFK
;
A
#
# COMPACT_ATOMS: atom_id res chain seq x y z
N MET A 1 20.99 9.28 7.18
CA MET A 1 21.14 9.57 5.75
C MET A 1 19.89 9.05 5.07
N GLY A 2 18.85 9.88 4.93
CA GLY A 2 17.71 9.54 4.09
C GLY A 2 18.12 9.84 2.66
N GLY A 3 18.57 8.82 1.94
CA GLY A 3 18.88 8.94 0.51
C GLY A 3 17.59 9.14 -0.28
N ASP A 4 17.72 9.77 -1.45
CA ASP A 4 16.63 9.89 -2.42
C ASP A 4 16.32 8.51 -3.03
N SER A 5 15.64 7.65 -2.26
CA SER A 5 15.29 6.31 -2.70
C SER A 5 14.18 6.36 -3.74
N ARG A 6 14.28 5.51 -4.77
CA ARG A 6 13.21 5.31 -5.75
C ARG A 6 12.33 4.15 -5.32
N TYR A 7 11.02 4.31 -5.43
CA TYR A 7 10.06 3.29 -5.05
C TYR A 7 9.38 2.75 -6.30
N GLU A 8 9.46 1.45 -6.52
CA GLU A 8 8.88 0.79 -7.69
C GLU A 8 7.86 -0.24 -7.25
N ILE A 9 6.57 0.01 -7.53
CA ILE A 9 5.48 -0.89 -7.18
C ILE A 9 5.05 -1.72 -8.38
N ALA A 10 4.94 -3.04 -8.19
CA ALA A 10 4.38 -3.95 -9.17
C ALA A 10 2.86 -3.72 -9.35
N GLN A 11 2.37 -3.93 -10.57
CA GLN A 11 0.97 -3.75 -10.95
C GLN A 11 0.02 -4.45 -9.98
N ASP A 12 0.24 -5.72 -9.67
CA ASP A 12 -0.66 -6.50 -8.83
C ASP A 12 -0.69 -5.97 -7.39
N ALA A 13 0.46 -5.56 -6.85
CA ALA A 13 0.55 -4.96 -5.52
C ALA A 13 -0.23 -3.63 -5.45
N TYR A 14 -0.09 -2.80 -6.48
CA TYR A 14 -0.76 -1.51 -6.63
C TYR A 14 -2.27 -1.68 -6.79
N VAL A 15 -2.70 -2.52 -7.73
CA VAL A 15 -4.11 -2.78 -8.05
C VAL A 15 -4.84 -3.39 -6.85
N LYS A 16 -4.24 -4.38 -6.17
CA LYS A 16 -4.86 -5.08 -5.04
C LYS A 16 -5.28 -4.12 -3.92
N LEU A 17 -4.41 -3.16 -3.56
CA LEU A 17 -4.68 -2.17 -2.52
C LEU A 17 -5.79 -1.18 -2.91
N ILE A 18 -5.85 -0.80 -4.19
CA ILE A 18 -6.92 0.09 -4.67
C ILE A 18 -8.26 -0.65 -4.71
N LEU A 19 -8.26 -1.90 -5.15
CA LEU A 19 -9.46 -2.75 -5.10
C LEU A 19 -9.94 -2.95 -3.66
N HIS A 20 -9.05 -3.12 -2.69
CA HIS A 20 -9.40 -3.15 -1.26
C HIS A 20 -10.11 -1.86 -0.82
N ALA A 21 -9.56 -0.68 -1.14
CA ALA A 21 -10.22 0.59 -0.83
C ALA A 21 -11.60 0.74 -1.52
N LEU A 22 -11.74 0.23 -2.75
CA LEU A 22 -13.00 0.24 -3.48
C LEU A 22 -14.04 -0.73 -2.92
N LYS A 23 -13.61 -1.82 -2.26
CA LYS A 23 -14.49 -2.72 -1.50
C LYS A 23 -15.13 -2.01 -0.31
N HIS A 24 -14.40 -1.14 0.37
CA HIS A 24 -14.82 -0.46 1.59
C HIS A 24 -14.87 1.07 1.44
N LYS A 25 -15.62 1.57 0.45
CA LYS A 25 -15.64 2.99 0.05
C LYS A 25 -15.99 4.02 1.14
N ALA A 26 -16.66 3.58 2.21
CA ALA A 26 -17.13 4.43 3.29
C ALA A 26 -16.31 4.26 4.58
N SER A 27 -15.16 3.58 4.50
CA SER A 27 -14.30 3.27 5.63
C SER A 27 -12.85 3.53 5.28
N ALA A 28 -12.05 3.86 6.28
CA ALA A 28 -10.61 3.86 6.09
C ALA A 28 -10.14 2.41 5.92
N VAL A 29 -9.15 2.21 5.04
CA VAL A 29 -8.52 0.90 4.86
C VAL A 29 -7.01 1.00 5.00
N ASN A 30 -6.36 -0.12 5.31
CA ASN A 30 -4.90 -0.20 5.31
C ASN A 30 -4.35 -1.52 4.77
N GLY A 31 -3.05 -1.52 4.52
CA GLY A 31 -2.34 -2.70 4.04
C GLY A 31 -0.83 -2.59 4.23
N LEU A 32 -0.13 -3.68 3.98
CA LEU A 32 1.33 -3.73 3.98
C LEU A 32 1.88 -3.82 2.56
N LEU A 33 3.05 -3.20 2.38
CA LEU A 33 3.84 -3.27 1.16
C LEU A 33 4.94 -4.29 1.37
N LEU A 34 5.06 -5.23 0.45
CA LEU A 34 6.00 -6.33 0.53
C LEU A 34 7.02 -6.25 -0.61
N GLY A 35 8.29 -6.42 -0.27
CA GLY A 35 9.34 -6.10 -1.22
C GLY A 35 10.77 -6.39 -0.78
N ARG A 36 11.69 -5.82 -1.55
CA ARG A 36 13.15 -5.91 -1.34
C ARG A 36 13.80 -4.55 -1.56
N VAL A 37 14.94 -4.34 -0.92
CA VAL A 37 15.82 -3.20 -1.21
C VAL A 37 16.93 -3.68 -2.12
N PHE A 38 17.27 -2.86 -3.10
CA PHE A 38 18.50 -2.97 -3.87
C PHE A 38 19.44 -1.82 -3.49
N PRO A 39 20.35 -2.03 -2.51
CA PRO A 39 21.20 -0.95 -1.99
C PRO A 39 22.10 -0.32 -3.05
N GLN A 40 22.41 -1.07 -4.12
CA GLN A 40 23.27 -0.64 -5.21
C GLN A 40 22.67 0.53 -6.00
N ASN A 41 21.34 0.58 -6.11
CA ASN A 41 20.62 1.56 -6.93
C ASN A 41 19.71 2.47 -6.09
N ASP A 42 19.71 2.32 -4.76
CA ASP A 42 18.80 2.99 -3.83
C ASP A 42 17.32 2.82 -4.24
N VAL A 43 16.96 1.60 -4.66
CA VAL A 43 15.59 1.25 -5.09
C VAL A 43 14.92 0.35 -4.07
N VAL A 44 13.71 0.73 -3.65
CA VAL A 44 12.79 -0.11 -2.89
C VAL A 44 11.79 -0.71 -3.86
N GLU A 45 11.93 -2.00 -4.10
CA GLU A 45 11.06 -2.78 -4.98
C GLU A 45 9.89 -3.32 -4.17
N ILE A 46 8.67 -2.89 -4.47
CA ILE A 46 7.43 -3.42 -3.89
C ILE A 46 6.84 -4.43 -4.87
N THR A 47 7.00 -5.71 -4.56
CA THR A 47 6.59 -6.82 -5.44
C THR A 47 5.19 -7.34 -5.14
N ASP A 48 4.70 -7.18 -3.91
CA ASP A 48 3.39 -7.66 -3.48
C ASP A 48 2.81 -6.73 -2.41
N SER A 49 1.54 -6.93 -2.08
CA SER A 49 0.86 -6.21 -1.02
C SER A 49 -0.16 -7.10 -0.31
N VAL A 50 -0.43 -6.78 0.96
CA VAL A 50 -1.44 -7.48 1.77
C VAL A 50 -2.45 -6.47 2.30
N PRO A 51 -3.72 -6.53 1.84
CA PRO A 51 -4.84 -5.84 2.47
C PRO A 51 -4.99 -6.29 3.92
N LEU A 52 -5.02 -5.35 4.87
CA LEU A 52 -5.11 -5.68 6.30
C LEU A 52 -6.54 -5.48 6.80
N PHE A 53 -6.91 -4.24 7.09
CA PHE A 53 -8.14 -3.95 7.83
C PHE A 53 -8.98 -2.92 7.09
N HIS A 54 -10.29 -3.05 7.25
CA HIS A 54 -11.30 -2.07 6.84
C HIS A 54 -12.13 -1.59 8.03
N SER A 55 -11.86 -2.14 9.22
CA SER A 55 -12.45 -1.74 10.48
C SER A 55 -11.34 -1.55 11.52
N HIS A 56 -11.61 -0.73 12.55
CA HIS A 56 -10.78 -0.64 13.76
C HIS A 56 -9.25 -0.51 13.53
N ILE A 57 -8.83 0.25 12.50
CA ILE A 57 -7.42 0.41 12.15
C ILE A 57 -6.59 0.88 13.35
N GLY A 58 -5.52 0.14 13.65
CA GLY A 58 -4.58 0.48 14.71
C GLY A 58 -4.84 -0.21 16.05
N LEU A 59 -5.81 -1.13 16.14
CA LEU A 59 -5.90 -2.04 17.28
C LEU A 59 -4.68 -2.98 17.29
N LEU A 60 -3.89 -2.88 18.35
CA LEU A 60 -2.61 -3.60 18.47
C LEU A 60 -2.74 -5.12 18.31
N PRO A 61 -3.71 -5.83 18.93
CA PRO A 61 -3.75 -7.29 18.84
C PRO A 61 -3.89 -7.81 17.41
N GLN A 62 -4.75 -7.19 16.61
CA GLN A 62 -4.98 -7.55 15.21
C GLN A 62 -3.76 -7.22 14.34
N LEU A 63 -3.14 -6.06 14.59
CA LEU A 63 -1.93 -5.66 13.88
C LEU A 63 -0.74 -6.57 14.19
N GLU A 64 -0.54 -6.95 15.45
CA GLU A 64 0.57 -7.82 15.86
C GLU A 64 0.46 -9.21 15.25
N ILE A 65 -0.73 -9.82 15.28
CA ILE A 65 -0.92 -11.14 14.68
C ILE A 65 -0.79 -11.09 13.15
N SER A 66 -1.27 -10.04 12.49
CA SER A 66 -1.15 -9.93 11.03
C SER A 66 0.30 -9.75 10.61
N LEU A 67 1.06 -8.89 11.30
CA LEU A 67 2.50 -8.72 11.05
C LEU A 67 3.25 -10.04 11.23
N LEU A 68 3.01 -10.77 12.32
CA LEU A 68 3.67 -12.06 12.59
C LEU A 68 3.41 -13.08 11.48
N LEU A 69 2.16 -13.27 11.07
CA LEU A 69 1.80 -14.25 10.04
C LEU A 69 2.37 -13.87 8.66
N ILE A 70 2.36 -12.58 8.33
CA ILE A 70 2.90 -12.08 7.07
C ILE A 70 4.42 -12.23 7.05
N GLU A 71 5.11 -11.86 8.13
CA GLU A 71 6.56 -12.05 8.24
C GLU A 71 6.93 -13.52 8.10
N GLU A 72 6.26 -14.42 8.81
CA GLU A 72 6.54 -15.87 8.73
C GLU A 72 6.32 -16.42 7.32
N HIS A 73 5.23 -16.02 6.64
CA HIS A 73 4.93 -16.48 5.29
C HIS A 73 5.96 -16.01 4.24
N TYR A 74 6.41 -14.76 4.33
CA TYR A 74 7.28 -14.14 3.32
C TYR A 74 8.78 -14.26 3.64
N ALA A 75 9.15 -14.54 4.90
CA ALA A 75 10.54 -14.72 5.32
C ALA A 75 11.26 -15.80 4.49
N ALA A 76 10.61 -16.94 4.25
CA ALA A 76 11.18 -18.03 3.44
C ALA A 76 11.43 -17.64 1.97
N LYS A 77 10.75 -16.59 1.47
CA LYS A 77 10.89 -16.06 0.11
C LYS A 77 11.89 -14.90 0.04
N GLY A 78 12.49 -14.51 1.16
CA GLY A 78 13.36 -13.33 1.26
C GLY A 78 12.64 -12.04 0.87
N ILE A 79 11.34 -11.95 1.17
CA ILE A 79 10.51 -10.76 0.96
C ILE A 79 10.22 -10.17 2.34
N ASN A 80 10.38 -8.86 2.47
CA ASN A 80 10.22 -8.15 3.74
C ASN A 80 9.06 -7.15 3.67
N ILE A 81 8.58 -6.71 4.82
CA ILE A 81 7.68 -5.56 4.92
C ILE A 81 8.51 -4.30 4.65
N VAL A 82 8.21 -3.62 3.55
CA VAL A 82 8.96 -2.43 3.09
C VAL A 82 8.16 -1.14 3.20
N GLY A 83 6.93 -1.21 3.69
CA GLY A 83 6.09 -0.04 3.87
C GLY A 83 4.65 -0.34 4.22
N TYR A 84 3.85 0.72 4.21
CA TYR A 84 2.46 0.73 4.64
C TYR A 84 1.59 1.45 3.63
N PHE A 85 0.36 0.99 3.46
CA PHE A 85 -0.66 1.64 2.66
C PHE A 85 -1.82 2.11 3.54
N HIS A 86 -2.38 3.27 3.20
CA HIS A 86 -3.58 3.80 3.81
C HIS A 86 -4.50 4.44 2.78
N ALA A 87 -5.81 4.28 2.96
CA ALA A 87 -6.81 5.14 2.34
C ALA A 87 -7.69 5.73 3.43
N ASN A 88 -7.88 7.05 3.38
CA ASN A 88 -8.73 7.77 4.32
C ASN A 88 -10.21 7.48 4.02
N GLU A 89 -11.05 7.49 5.08
CA GLU A 89 -12.51 7.34 4.95
C GLU A 89 -13.16 8.51 4.21
N ARG A 90 -12.58 9.70 4.38
CA ARG A 90 -13.07 10.94 3.78
C ARG A 90 -12.42 11.15 2.42
N TYR A 91 -13.27 11.34 1.41
CA TYR A 91 -12.84 11.62 0.04
C TYR A 91 -11.99 12.90 -0.07
N ASP A 92 -12.27 13.90 0.77
CA ASP A 92 -11.62 15.22 0.77
C ASP A 92 -10.44 15.35 1.73
N ASP A 93 -10.03 14.25 2.39
CA ASP A 93 -8.90 14.21 3.30
C ASP A 93 -7.65 13.64 2.61
N TYR A 94 -6.64 14.49 2.42
CA TYR A 94 -5.37 14.17 1.76
C TYR A 94 -4.20 14.10 2.74
N GLU A 95 -4.48 14.15 4.05
CA GLU A 95 -3.44 14.12 5.06
C GLU A 95 -3.22 12.71 5.62
N LEU A 96 -1.98 12.44 6.00
CA LEU A 96 -1.65 11.18 6.64
C LEU A 96 -2.09 11.19 8.11
N GLY A 97 -3.04 10.32 8.45
CA GLY A 97 -3.59 10.18 9.80
C GLY A 97 -2.57 9.68 10.84
N GLY A 98 -2.92 9.84 12.13
CA GLY A 98 -2.05 9.47 13.26
C GLY A 98 -1.74 7.97 13.33
N ALA A 99 -2.73 7.10 13.08
CA ALA A 99 -2.53 5.66 13.06
C ALA A 99 -1.53 5.24 11.97
N ALA A 100 -1.68 5.78 10.75
CA ALA A 100 -0.76 5.52 9.64
C ALA A 100 0.67 5.98 9.94
N LYS A 101 0.84 7.15 10.57
CA LYS A 101 2.14 7.65 11.04
C LYS A 101 2.76 6.72 12.09
N ASN A 102 1.99 6.26 13.07
CA ASN A 102 2.48 5.37 14.13
C ASN A 102 2.89 3.99 13.60
N ILE A 103 2.11 3.42 12.69
CA ILE A 103 2.42 2.13 12.06
C ILE A 103 3.63 2.27 11.14
N GLY A 104 3.67 3.32 10.32
CA GLY A 104 4.83 3.64 9.48
C GLY A 104 6.09 3.83 10.34
N ASP A 105 5.98 4.51 11.49
CA ASP A 105 7.07 4.68 12.44
C ASP A 105 7.60 3.36 12.99
N HIS A 106 6.71 2.40 13.24
CA HIS A 106 7.07 1.06 13.68
C HIS A 106 7.84 0.32 12.59
N ILE A 107 7.31 0.28 11.37
CA ILE A 107 7.96 -0.37 10.22
C ILE A 107 9.33 0.26 9.94
N TYR A 108 9.42 1.60 9.97
CA TYR A 108 10.66 2.33 9.73
C TYR A 108 11.79 1.97 10.71
N ARG A 109 11.48 1.59 11.96
CA ARG A 109 12.49 1.16 12.95
C ARG A 109 13.24 -0.10 12.51
N TYR A 110 12.56 -1.00 11.81
CA TYR A 110 13.14 -2.24 11.28
C TYR A 110 13.63 -2.06 9.85
N PHE A 111 13.03 -1.14 9.10
CA PHE A 111 13.32 -0.90 7.70
C PHE A 111 13.49 0.61 7.41
N PRO A 112 14.71 1.17 7.53
CA PRO A 112 14.99 2.61 7.42
C PRO A 112 14.77 3.27 6.03
N GLN A 113 14.10 2.57 5.11
CA GLN A 113 13.66 3.06 3.80
C GLN A 113 12.16 2.80 3.60
N ALA A 114 11.41 2.67 4.69
CA ALA A 114 9.99 2.36 4.62
C ALA A 114 9.20 3.50 3.97
N ALA A 115 8.34 3.14 3.02
CA ALA A 115 7.38 4.06 2.42
C ALA A 115 6.03 3.99 3.13
N VAL A 116 5.33 5.12 3.14
CA VAL A 116 3.89 5.15 3.40
C VAL A 116 3.19 5.63 2.13
N LEU A 117 2.25 4.84 1.61
CA LEU A 117 1.43 5.19 0.46
C LEU A 117 0.05 5.60 0.94
N LEU A 118 -0.38 6.81 0.58
CA LEU A 118 -1.72 7.33 0.84
C LEU A 118 -2.52 7.37 -0.45
N LEU A 119 -3.69 6.74 -0.49
CA LEU A 119 -4.57 6.79 -1.66
C LEU A 119 -5.06 8.22 -1.92
N ASP A 120 -4.92 8.68 -3.16
CA ASP A 120 -5.47 9.96 -3.62
C ASP A 120 -6.82 9.71 -4.30
N ASN A 121 -7.90 9.86 -3.53
CA ASN A 121 -9.27 9.62 -4.00
C ASN A 121 -9.67 10.52 -5.19
N LYS A 122 -9.12 11.74 -5.27
CA LYS A 122 -9.35 12.65 -6.41
C LYS A 122 -8.69 12.14 -7.68
N LYS A 123 -7.42 11.70 -7.59
CA LYS A 123 -6.74 11.09 -8.73
C LYS A 123 -7.43 9.81 -9.17
N LEU A 124 -7.89 8.98 -8.23
CA LEU A 124 -8.62 7.76 -8.53
C LEU A 124 -9.93 8.04 -9.29
N GLU A 125 -10.73 9.03 -8.87
CA GLU A 125 -11.95 9.42 -9.58
C GLU A 125 -11.65 10.04 -10.95
N ALA A 126 -10.57 10.81 -11.05
CA ALA A 126 -10.16 11.44 -12.31
C ALA A 126 -9.56 10.46 -13.31
N LEU A 127 -9.13 9.27 -12.88
CA LEU A 127 -8.41 8.29 -13.70
C LEU A 127 -9.09 7.95 -15.04
N PRO A 128 -10.42 7.69 -15.14
CA PRO A 128 -11.07 7.39 -16.41
C PRO A 128 -11.16 8.59 -17.37
N LYS A 129 -11.01 9.81 -16.84
CA LYS A 129 -11.19 11.09 -17.57
C LYS A 129 -9.86 11.76 -17.90
N SER A 130 -8.79 11.35 -17.22
CA SER A 130 -7.48 11.95 -17.30
C SER A 130 -6.60 11.25 -18.35
N ARG A 131 -5.65 12.00 -18.91
CA ARG A 131 -4.52 11.44 -19.67
C ARG A 131 -3.27 11.25 -18.80
N ASP A 132 -3.37 11.58 -17.52
CA ASP A 132 -2.35 11.35 -16.53
C ASP A 132 -2.42 9.89 -16.06
N TRP A 133 -1.36 9.14 -16.37
CA TRP A 133 -1.19 7.75 -15.98
C TRP A 133 -0.25 7.60 -14.79
N SER A 134 0.02 8.68 -14.04
CA SER A 134 0.75 8.63 -12.78
C SER A 134 0.03 7.76 -11.74
N PRO A 135 0.74 7.26 -10.71
CA PRO A 135 0.11 6.54 -9.62
C PRO A 135 -0.97 7.40 -8.95
N VAL A 136 -2.12 6.79 -8.63
CA VAL A 136 -3.21 7.41 -7.86
C VAL A 136 -2.94 7.38 -6.35
N MET A 137 -1.67 7.23 -5.95
CA MET A 137 -1.21 7.21 -4.56
C MET A 137 -0.13 8.27 -4.36
N GLN A 138 -0.14 8.89 -3.19
CA GLN A 138 0.88 9.80 -2.73
C GLN A 138 1.90 9.04 -1.90
N LEU A 139 3.17 9.17 -2.25
CA LEU A 139 4.29 8.61 -1.50
C LEU A 139 4.66 9.56 -0.36
N TYR A 140 4.77 9.01 0.84
CA TYR A 140 5.35 9.66 2.01
C TYR A 140 6.63 8.95 2.39
N THR A 141 7.69 9.74 2.58
CA THR A 141 8.99 9.29 3.09
C THR A 141 9.29 10.00 4.41
N ARG A 142 10.17 9.40 5.21
CA ARG A 142 10.53 9.94 6.52
C ARG A 142 11.79 10.80 6.41
N ASP A 143 11.69 12.04 6.84
CA ASP A 143 12.83 12.97 6.83
C ASP A 143 13.76 12.77 8.04
N ALA A 144 14.89 13.49 8.04
CA ALA A 144 15.85 13.46 9.15
C ALA A 144 15.25 13.94 10.49
N SER A 145 14.20 14.74 10.45
CA SER A 145 13.44 15.22 11.61
C SER A 145 12.38 14.22 12.08
N LYS A 146 12.39 12.99 11.55
CA LYS A 146 11.47 11.89 11.86
C LYS A 146 10.02 12.15 11.46
N ASN A 147 9.76 13.13 10.61
CA ASN A 147 8.42 13.46 10.12
C ASN A 147 8.17 12.80 8.75
N TRP A 148 6.94 12.34 8.55
CA TRP A 148 6.46 11.88 7.25
C TRP A 148 6.14 13.08 6.37
N LYS A 149 6.75 13.14 5.18
CA LYS A 149 6.55 14.21 4.20
C LYS A 149 6.17 13.62 2.84
N PRO A 150 5.30 14.29 2.08
CA PRO A 150 5.00 13.88 0.72
C PRO A 150 6.25 14.01 -0.14
N ALA A 151 6.62 12.92 -0.79
CA ALA A 151 7.77 12.84 -1.67
C ALA A 151 7.48 13.54 -3.01
N GLY A 152 8.51 14.08 -3.67
CA GLY A 152 8.38 14.80 -4.94
C GLY A 152 8.06 16.31 -4.85
N SER A 153 7.88 16.88 -3.66
CA SER A 153 7.67 18.34 -3.49
C SER A 153 8.94 19.20 -3.71
N ASP A 154 10.11 18.57 -3.66
CA ASP A 154 11.45 19.13 -3.81
C ASP A 154 12.29 18.39 -4.86
N GLY A 155 11.68 17.49 -5.64
CA GLY A 155 12.38 16.61 -6.59
C GLY A 155 12.98 15.35 -5.97
N SER A 156 12.81 15.12 -4.66
CA SER A 156 13.20 13.87 -3.98
C SER A 156 12.28 12.68 -4.30
N SER A 157 12.74 11.48 -3.92
CA SER A 157 12.04 10.17 -3.90
C SER A 157 10.73 10.06 -4.70
N GLN A 158 10.71 9.24 -5.75
CA GLN A 158 9.53 9.10 -6.62
C GLN A 158 8.92 7.70 -6.49
N LEU A 159 7.59 7.63 -6.61
CA LEU A 159 6.85 6.38 -6.77
C LEU A 159 6.59 6.15 -8.26
N ASN A 160 7.08 5.02 -8.77
CA ASN A 160 6.82 4.55 -10.12
C ASN A 160 6.05 3.24 -10.06
N ILE A 161 5.10 3.06 -10.99
CA ILE A 161 4.51 1.75 -11.23
C ILE A 161 5.39 1.06 -12.28
N ARG A 162 5.81 -0.17 -11.99
CA ARG A 162 6.73 -0.93 -12.86
C ARG A 162 6.11 -1.16 -14.24
N GLU A 163 4.85 -1.55 -14.28
CA GLU A 163 4.11 -1.79 -15.51
C GLU A 163 3.29 -0.54 -15.90
N PRO A 164 3.55 0.08 -17.07
CA PRO A 164 2.80 1.24 -17.54
C PRO A 164 1.29 0.98 -17.75
N SER A 165 0.91 -0.29 -17.91
CA SER A 165 -0.47 -0.73 -18.11
C SER A 165 -1.30 -0.78 -16.83
N ALA A 166 -0.70 -0.60 -15.64
CA ALA A 166 -1.37 -0.88 -14.38
C ALA A 166 -2.68 -0.10 -14.17
N ASN A 167 -2.71 1.17 -14.56
CA ASN A 167 -3.91 1.99 -14.49
C ASN A 167 -4.98 1.57 -15.52
N VAL A 168 -4.58 1.01 -16.67
CA VAL A 168 -5.52 0.43 -17.65
C VAL A 168 -6.14 -0.85 -17.08
N VAL A 169 -5.33 -1.73 -16.51
CA VAL A 169 -5.77 -2.96 -15.84
C VAL A 169 -6.67 -2.64 -14.64
N LEU A 170 -6.32 -1.62 -13.87
CA LEU A 170 -7.14 -1.13 -12.76
C LEU A 170 -8.54 -0.72 -13.25
N LEU A 171 -8.64 0.07 -14.32
CA LEU A 171 -9.92 0.49 -14.88
C LEU A 171 -10.78 -0.69 -15.36
N ASP A 172 -10.15 -1.69 -15.99
CA ASP A 172 -10.83 -2.93 -16.39
C ASP A 172 -11.41 -3.67 -15.16
N TYR A 173 -10.60 -3.84 -14.11
CA TYR A 173 -11.04 -4.47 -12.87
C TYR A 173 -12.09 -3.67 -12.09
N ILE A 174 -12.06 -2.35 -12.16
CA ILE A 174 -13.13 -1.48 -11.64
C ILE A 174 -14.42 -1.65 -12.44
N SER A 175 -14.34 -1.90 -13.75
CA SER A 175 -15.53 -2.09 -14.58
C SER A 175 -16.19 -3.46 -14.37
N THR A 176 -15.42 -4.47 -13.93
CA THR A 176 -15.82 -5.88 -13.94
C THR A 176 -16.25 -6.46 -12.60
N GLU A 177 -16.29 -5.70 -11.50
CA GLU A 177 -16.71 -6.27 -10.22
C GLU A 177 -15.59 -6.52 -9.20
N LYS A 178 -14.33 -6.52 -9.65
CA LYS A 178 -13.27 -7.37 -9.07
C LYS A 178 -12.86 -7.07 -7.63
N TRP A 179 -13.17 -5.88 -7.13
CA TRP A 179 -12.97 -5.49 -5.72
C TRP A 179 -13.83 -6.33 -4.77
N LYS A 180 -14.93 -6.91 -5.25
CA LYS A 180 -15.75 -7.84 -4.47
C LYS A 180 -15.01 -9.13 -4.10
N ASP A 181 -14.03 -9.52 -4.91
CA ASP A 181 -13.27 -10.77 -4.74
C ASP A 181 -12.03 -10.59 -3.85
N VAL A 182 -11.67 -9.35 -3.51
CA VAL A 182 -10.56 -9.07 -2.61
C VAL A 182 -10.91 -9.53 -1.20
N VAL A 183 -10.01 -10.31 -0.61
CA VAL A 183 -10.06 -10.71 0.79
C VAL A 183 -9.00 -9.92 1.55
N ASP A 184 -9.38 -9.27 2.64
CA ASP A 184 -8.42 -8.68 3.57
C ASP A 184 -8.25 -9.53 4.83
N PHE A 185 -7.43 -9.04 5.76
CA PHE A 185 -7.15 -9.76 6.99
C PHE A 185 -8.34 -9.72 7.97
N ASP A 186 -9.14 -8.65 7.99
CA ASP A 186 -10.42 -8.62 8.72
C ASP A 186 -11.36 -9.75 8.25
N ASP A 187 -11.54 -9.89 6.92
CA ASP A 187 -12.31 -10.99 6.32
C ASP A 187 -11.83 -12.36 6.78
N HIS A 188 -10.50 -12.55 6.85
CA HIS A 188 -9.87 -13.80 7.28
C HIS A 188 -10.06 -14.07 8.78
N LEU A 189 -10.00 -13.04 9.61
CA LEU A 189 -10.26 -13.17 11.05
C LEU A 189 -11.71 -13.57 11.33
N ASP A 190 -12.65 -13.08 10.53
CA ASP A 190 -14.07 -13.48 10.60
C ASP A 190 -14.30 -14.90 10.04
N ASP A 191 -13.60 -15.26 8.97
CA ASP A 191 -13.67 -16.57 8.32
C ASP A 191 -12.30 -17.04 7.82
N ILE A 192 -11.68 -17.96 8.58
CA ILE A 192 -10.34 -18.49 8.28
C ILE A 192 -10.23 -19.23 6.94
N SER A 193 -11.35 -19.56 6.29
CA SER A 193 -11.34 -20.17 4.96
C SER A 193 -11.04 -19.15 3.85
N LYS A 194 -11.19 -17.85 4.12
CA LYS A 194 -10.85 -16.79 3.17
C LYS A 194 -9.35 -16.53 3.19
N ASP A 195 -8.70 -16.66 2.05
CA ASP A 195 -7.25 -16.51 1.93
C ASP A 195 -6.84 -15.04 1.68
N TRP A 196 -6.28 -14.39 2.70
CA TRP A 196 -5.79 -13.01 2.65
C TRP A 196 -4.60 -12.80 1.69
N LEU A 197 -3.94 -13.88 1.22
CA LEU A 197 -2.90 -13.79 0.18
C LEU A 197 -3.48 -13.52 -1.21
N ASN A 198 -4.79 -13.74 -1.40
CA ASN A 198 -5.50 -13.51 -2.67
C ASN A 198 -4.86 -14.26 -3.88
N PRO A 199 -4.50 -15.55 -3.79
CA PRO A 199 -3.70 -16.24 -4.81
C PRO A 199 -4.39 -16.44 -6.17
N GLN A 200 -5.71 -16.21 -6.25
CA GLN A 200 -6.50 -16.34 -7.47
C GLN A 200 -6.95 -14.99 -8.03
N LEU A 201 -6.64 -13.88 -7.36
CA LEU A 201 -7.20 -12.58 -7.71
C LEU A 201 -6.79 -12.15 -9.12
N PHE A 202 -5.55 -12.33 -9.55
CA PHE A 202 -5.08 -11.88 -10.87
C PHE A 202 -4.75 -13.03 -11.84
N LYS A 203 -5.31 -14.22 -11.62
CA LYS A 203 -5.14 -15.37 -12.51
C LYS A 203 -6.13 -15.38 -13.67
#